data_AF-A0A661ZUQ8-F1
#
_entry.id   AF-A0A661ZUQ8-F1
#
_cell.length_a   1.000
_cell.length_b   1.000
_cell.length_c   1.000
_cell.angle_alpha   90.00
_cell.angle_beta   90.00
_cell.angle_gamma   90.00
#
_symmetry.space_group_name_H-M   'P 1'
#
loop_
_entity.id
_entity.type
_entity.pdbx_description
1 polymer ?
#
loop_
_entity_poly.entity_id
_entity_poly.type
_entity_poly.pdbx_seq_one_letter_code
_entity_poly.pdbx_strand_id
1 'polypeptide(L)'
;EGSGPNSHSLLPDGEMEQEELLRFINLCIENLPAPLAAAFIMRMIDEEDSDTICKELDITPSNLWVMLHRARLRMRECLEKRWLS
;
A
#
# COMPACT_ATOMS: atom_id res chain seq x y z
N GLU A 1 5.09 31.04 25.41
CA GLU A 1 5.73 29.72 25.56
C GLU A 1 5.18 28.78 24.48
N GLY A 2 6.05 27.97 23.87
CA GLY A 2 5.68 27.01 22.82
C GLY A 2 6.07 27.42 21.40
N SER A 3 7.38 27.45 21.12
CA SER A 3 7.93 27.52 19.76
C SER A 3 7.79 26.18 19.05
N GLY A 4 7.37 26.21 17.78
CA GLY A 4 7.64 25.18 16.78
C GLY A 4 7.47 25.81 15.40
N PRO A 5 8.54 26.01 14.60
CA PRO A 5 8.42 26.67 13.33
C PRO A 5 7.71 25.74 12.34
N ASN A 6 6.74 26.30 11.61
CA ASN A 6 6.06 25.64 10.50
C ASN A 6 7.07 24.89 9.65
N SER A 7 6.91 23.57 9.55
CA SER A 7 7.71 22.73 8.67
C SER A 7 7.36 23.08 7.23
N HIS A 8 8.20 23.94 6.66
CA HIS A 8 8.48 24.18 5.25
C HIS A 8 7.66 23.38 4.23
N SER A 9 6.78 24.08 3.51
CA SER A 9 6.40 23.72 2.14
C SER A 9 6.59 24.96 1.26
N LEU A 10 7.83 25.21 0.83
CA LEU A 10 8.16 26.27 -0.13
C LEU A 10 8.75 25.66 -1.42
N LEU A 11 8.07 24.68 -2.01
CA LEU A 11 8.37 24.24 -3.38
C LEU A 11 7.06 24.00 -4.15
N PRO A 12 6.95 24.43 -5.42
CA PRO A 12 5.89 24.02 -6.35
C PRO A 12 6.02 22.54 -6.80
N ASP A 13 7.06 21.85 -6.33
CA ASP A 13 7.41 20.48 -6.75
C ASP A 13 6.70 19.38 -5.93
N GLY A 14 6.10 19.72 -4.78
CA GLY A 14 5.53 18.73 -3.84
C GLY A 14 4.25 18.03 -4.31
N GLU A 15 3.54 18.59 -5.29
CA GLU A 15 2.38 17.93 -5.91
C GLU A 15 2.82 16.91 -6.97
N MET A 16 3.87 17.23 -7.76
CA MET A 16 4.47 16.28 -8.71
C MET A 16 5.04 15.04 -8.00
N GLU A 17 5.69 15.23 -6.86
CA GLU A 17 6.25 14.14 -6.06
C GLU A 17 5.16 13.20 -5.50
N GLN A 18 4.01 13.74 -5.09
CA GLN A 18 2.88 12.94 -4.60
C GLN A 18 2.26 12.08 -5.71
N GLU A 19 2.01 12.67 -6.88
CA GLU A 19 1.50 11.90 -8.03
C GLU A 19 2.46 10.80 -8.45
N GLU A 20 3.75 11.08 -8.45
CA GLU A 20 4.77 10.10 -8.81
C GLU A 20 4.84 8.95 -7.80
N LEU A 21 4.78 9.26 -6.50
CA LEU A 21 4.69 8.25 -5.44
C LEU A 21 3.45 7.37 -5.60
N LEU A 22 2.29 7.97 -5.85
CA LEU A 22 1.03 7.22 -6.06
C LEU A 22 1.12 6.32 -7.31
N ARG A 23 1.70 6.82 -8.40
CA ARG A 23 1.97 6.01 -9.61
C ARG A 23 2.83 4.80 -9.27
N PHE A 24 3.87 4.95 -8.46
CA PHE A 24 4.73 3.82 -8.07
C PHE A 24 4.04 2.82 -7.14
N ILE A 25 3.23 3.31 -6.20
CA ILE A 25 2.43 2.43 -5.33
C ILE A 25 1.48 1.59 -6.18
N ASN A 26 0.79 2.21 -7.14
CA ASN A 26 -0.12 1.51 -8.06
C ASN A 26 0.62 0.46 -8.89
N LEU A 27 1.78 0.80 -9.47
CA LEU A 27 2.63 -0.15 -10.17
C LEU A 27 3.03 -1.34 -9.30
N CYS A 28 3.35 -1.13 -8.02
CA CYS A 28 3.69 -2.22 -7.11
C CYS A 28 2.49 -3.10 -6.77
N ILE A 29 1.29 -2.52 -6.65
CA ILE A 29 0.04 -3.27 -6.46
C ILE A 29 -0.28 -4.12 -7.71
N GLU A 30 -0.14 -3.55 -8.91
CA GLU A 30 -0.35 -4.25 -10.19
C GLU A 30 0.59 -5.44 -10.39
N ASN A 31 1.79 -5.39 -9.80
CA ASN A 31 2.76 -6.48 -9.82
C ASN A 31 2.46 -7.60 -8.81
N LEU A 32 1.47 -7.45 -7.94
CA LEU A 32 1.03 -8.53 -7.06
C LEU A 32 0.21 -9.56 -7.85
N PRO A 33 0.33 -10.87 -7.53
CA PRO A 33 -0.63 -11.86 -7.99
C PRO A 33 -2.07 -11.44 -7.64
N ALA A 34 -3.01 -11.58 -8.58
CA ALA A 34 -4.37 -11.03 -8.44
C ALA A 34 -5.06 -11.32 -7.09
N PRO A 35 -5.00 -12.54 -6.51
CA PRO A 35 -5.60 -12.79 -5.20
C PRO A 35 -4.97 -11.98 -4.06
N LEU A 36 -3.65 -11.74 -4.14
CA LEU A 36 -2.94 -10.94 -3.15
C LEU A 36 -3.21 -9.45 -3.31
N ALA A 37 -3.31 -8.97 -4.56
CA ALA A 37 -3.72 -7.60 -4.86
C ALA A 37 -5.10 -7.31 -4.28
N ALA A 38 -6.08 -8.17 -4.55
CA ALA A 38 -7.45 -8.02 -4.04
C ALA A 38 -7.47 -7.97 -2.50
N ALA A 39 -6.87 -8.95 -1.82
CA ALA A 39 -6.83 -8.96 -0.36
C ALA A 39 -6.08 -7.74 0.22
N PHE A 40 -5.01 -7.28 -0.43
CA PHE A 40 -4.25 -6.12 0.01
C PHE A 40 -5.03 -4.81 -0.16
N ILE A 41 -5.67 -4.60 -1.32
CA ILE A 41 -6.48 -3.41 -1.60
C ILE A 41 -7.64 -3.33 -0.60
N MET A 42 -8.43 -4.40 -0.49
CA MET A 42 -9.57 -4.42 0.43
C MET A 42 -9.14 -4.13 1.87
N ARG A 43 -7.99 -4.67 2.32
CA ARG A 43 -7.56 -4.48 3.70
C ARG A 43 -6.88 -3.15 3.98
N MET A 44 -6.07 -2.65 3.04
CA MET A 44 -5.14 -1.54 3.29
C MET A 44 -5.61 -0.22 2.67
N ILE A 45 -6.48 -0.28 1.66
CA ILE A 45 -6.98 0.89 0.93
C ILE A 45 -8.46 1.08 1.26
N ASP A 46 -9.26 0.02 1.14
CA ASP A 46 -10.70 0.08 1.44
C ASP A 46 -11.00 -0.09 2.94
N GLU A 47 -9.97 -0.45 3.73
CA GLU A 47 -10.02 -0.66 5.19
C GLU A 47 -11.07 -1.69 5.65
N GLU A 48 -11.43 -2.63 4.78
CA GLU A 48 -12.40 -3.68 5.06
C GLU A 48 -11.94 -4.61 6.20
N ASP A 49 -12.92 -5.11 6.95
CA ASP A 49 -12.67 -6.06 8.03
C ASP A 49 -12.40 -7.48 7.49
N SER A 50 -11.73 -8.30 8.31
CA SER A 50 -11.31 -9.64 7.91
C SER A 50 -12.49 -10.55 7.53
N ASP A 51 -13.64 -10.43 8.18
CA ASP A 51 -14.80 -11.29 7.91
C ASP A 51 -15.43 -10.93 6.57
N THR A 52 -15.51 -9.64 6.26
CA THR A 52 -15.96 -9.14 4.95
C THR A 52 -15.03 -9.60 3.83
N ILE A 53 -13.72 -9.44 4.00
CA ILE A 53 -12.73 -9.89 3.00
C ILE A 53 -12.78 -11.41 2.80
N CYS A 54 -12.90 -12.19 3.88
CA CYS A 54 -12.98 -13.65 3.78
C CYS A 54 -14.21 -14.11 3.01
N LYS A 55 -15.35 -13.43 3.19
CA LYS A 55 -16.59 -13.74 2.45
C LYS A 55 -16.48 -13.37 0.98
N GLU A 56 -15.99 -12.19 0.66
CA GLU A 56 -15.90 -11.71 -0.72
C GLU A 56 -14.94 -12.54 -1.57
N LEU A 57 -13.81 -12.95 -0.99
CA LEU A 57 -12.78 -13.72 -1.69
C LEU A 57 -12.94 -15.24 -1.57
N ASP A 58 -13.96 -15.72 -0.85
CA ASP A 58 -14.20 -17.13 -0.52
C ASP A 58 -12.97 -17.82 0.08
N ILE A 59 -12.42 -17.23 1.15
CA ILE A 59 -11.22 -17.72 1.85
C ILE A 59 -11.42 -17.83 3.36
N THR A 60 -10.52 -18.56 4.03
CA THR A 60 -10.49 -18.64 5.49
C THR A 60 -9.66 -17.50 6.10
N PRO A 61 -9.90 -17.13 7.37
CA PRO A 61 -9.08 -16.14 8.07
C PRO A 61 -7.59 -16.49 8.05
N SER A 62 -7.23 -17.77 8.24
CA SER A 62 -5.84 -18.22 8.16
C SER A 62 -5.22 -17.99 6.79
N ASN A 63 -5.98 -18.23 5.70
CA ASN A 63 -5.52 -17.96 4.35
C ASN A 63 -5.34 -16.45 4.11
N LEU A 64 -6.28 -15.62 4.59
CA LEU A 64 -6.19 -14.15 4.51
C LEU A 64 -4.90 -13.62 5.15
N TRP A 65 -4.56 -14.07 6.36
CA TRP A 65 -3.32 -13.62 7.03
C TRP A 65 -2.06 -13.97 6.23
N VAL A 66 -2.01 -15.18 5.67
CA VAL A 66 -0.89 -15.62 4.81
C VAL A 66 -0.82 -14.78 3.54
N MET A 67 -1.96 -14.51 2.90
CA MET A 67 -2.04 -13.68 1.71
C MET A 67 -1.57 -12.24 1.99
N LEU A 68 -2.06 -11.61 3.05
CA LEU A 68 -1.66 -10.25 3.45
C LEU A 68 -0.18 -10.16 3.80
N HIS A 69 0.37 -11.17 4.50
CA HIS A 69 1.80 -11.23 4.77
C HIS A 69 2.62 -11.26 3.47
N ARG A 70 2.25 -12.15 2.53
CA ARG A 70 2.93 -12.25 1.21
C ARG A 70 2.79 -10.98 0.38
N ALA A 71 1.63 -10.33 0.40
CA ALA A 71 1.40 -9.07 -0.29
C ALA A 71 2.32 -7.96 0.25
N ARG A 72 2.42 -7.81 1.58
CA ARG A 72 3.30 -6.81 2.20
C ARG A 72 4.78 -7.02 1.90
N LEU A 73 5.25 -8.27 1.89
CA LEU A 73 6.63 -8.57 1.51
C LEU A 73 6.92 -8.16 0.06
N ARG A 74 6.03 -8.51 -0.87
CA ARG A 74 6.19 -8.12 -2.29
C ARG A 74 6.10 -6.62 -2.51
N MET A 75 5.19 -5.94 -1.81
CA MET A 75 5.10 -4.47 -1.85
C MET A 75 6.42 -3.84 -1.38
N ARG A 76 6.97 -4.32 -0.26
CA ARG A 76 8.28 -3.87 0.24
C ARG A 76 9.38 -4.08 -0.80
N GLU A 77 9.52 -5.31 -1.32
CA GLU A 77 10.54 -5.63 -2.32
C GLU A 77 10.41 -4.76 -3.58
N CYS A 78 9.19 -4.48 -4.02
CA CYS A 78 8.93 -3.63 -5.18
C CYS A 78 9.37 -2.17 -4.94
N LEU A 79 8.97 -1.60 -3.81
CA LEU A 79 9.31 -0.23 -3.44
C LEU A 79 10.82 -0.06 -3.20
N GLU A 80 11.46 -1.03 -2.55
CA GLU A 80 12.91 -1.02 -2.28
C GLU A 80 13.75 -1.09 -3.56
N LYS A 81 13.36 -1.91 -4.55
CA LYS A 81 14.07 -2.00 -5.84
C LYS A 81 14.12 -0.67 -6.58
N ARG A 82 13.07 0.15 -6.46
CA ARG A 82 13.00 1.44 -7.16
C ARG A 82 13.71 2.56 -6.40
N TRP A 83 13.70 2.53 -5.06
CA TRP A 83 14.37 3.54 -4.22
C TRP A 83 15.90 3.40 -4.19
N LEU A 84 16.42 2.19 -4.42
CA LEU A 84 17.86 1.92 -4.52
C LEU A 84 18.43 2.06 -5.95
N SER A 85 17.62 2.54 -6.91
CA SER A 85 18.02 2.76 -8.32
C SER A 85 18.18 4.23 -8.65
#